data_AF-A0A3N5JNG3-F1
#
_entry.id   AF-A0A3N5JNG3-F1
#
_cell.length_a   1.000
_cell.length_b   1.000
_cell.length_c   1.000
_cell.angle_alpha   90.00
_cell.angle_beta   90.00
_cell.angle_gamma   90.00
#
_symmetry.space_group_name_H-M   'P 1'
#
loop_
_entity.id
_entity.type
_entity.pdbx_description
1 polymer ?
#
loop_
_entity_poly.entity_id
_entity_poly.type
_entity_poly.pdbx_seq_one_letter_code
_entity_poly.pdbx_strand_id
1 'polypeptide(L)'
;MKLLTANMKMADVVHSNYLLMPVIQRFGIPLGFGENTVAAVCKKFRIEVDFFLAIINVFSNEHYFPEKKLQAFNVLMIVDYLEKTH
;
A
#
# COMPACT_ATOMS: atom_id res chain seq x y z
N MET A 1 -4.13 3.79 -15.53
CA MET A 1 -3.57 4.75 -14.55
C MET A 1 -2.09 4.47 -14.34
N LYS A 2 -1.26 5.46 -13.98
CA LYS A 2 0.17 5.24 -13.70
C LYS A 2 0.33 4.46 -12.40
N LEU A 3 1.27 3.51 -12.36
CA LEU A 3 1.56 2.77 -11.14
C LEU A 3 2.15 3.68 -10.05
N LEU A 4 1.68 3.47 -8.83
CA LEU A 4 2.16 4.12 -7.63
C LEU A 4 3.51 3.52 -7.24
N THR A 5 4.46 4.36 -6.81
CA THR A 5 5.84 3.97 -6.54
C THR A 5 6.33 4.42 -5.17
N ALA A 6 7.39 3.78 -4.69
CA ALA A 6 8.02 4.02 -3.40
C ALA A 6 8.45 5.49 -3.15
N ASN A 7 8.76 6.23 -4.22
CA ASN A 7 9.26 7.60 -4.16
C ASN A 7 8.15 8.66 -4.17
N MET A 8 6.90 8.28 -4.44
CA MET A 8 5.76 9.21 -4.37
C MET A 8 5.50 9.61 -2.93
N LYS A 9 5.04 10.85 -2.70
CA LYS A 9 4.56 11.26 -1.38
C LYS A 9 3.28 10.51 -1.05
N MET A 10 3.13 10.08 0.20
CA MET A 10 1.90 9.38 0.62
C MET A 10 0.66 10.28 0.45
N ALA A 11 0.82 11.59 0.64
CA ALA A 11 -0.23 12.57 0.38
C ALA A 11 -0.69 12.56 -1.09
N ASP A 12 0.23 12.48 -2.05
CA ASP A 12 -0.09 12.42 -3.48
C ASP A 12 -0.83 11.12 -3.83
N VAL A 13 -0.44 10.00 -3.21
CA VAL A 13 -1.13 8.71 -3.37
C VAL A 13 -2.60 8.82 -2.94
N VAL A 14 -2.85 9.36 -1.75
CA VAL A 14 -4.20 9.58 -1.24
C VAL A 14 -4.99 10.53 -2.12
N HIS A 15 -4.36 11.63 -2.56
CA HIS A 15 -5.03 12.64 -3.39
C HIS A 15 -5.42 12.10 -4.77
N SER A 16 -4.63 11.15 -5.31
CA SER A 16 -4.93 10.50 -6.59
C SER A 16 -6.22 9.67 -6.55
N ASN A 17 -6.53 9.06 -5.40
CA ASN A 17 -7.76 8.34 -5.17
C ASN A 17 -8.02 8.20 -3.66
N TYR A 18 -8.98 8.98 -3.15
CA TYR A 18 -9.33 8.99 -1.72
C TYR A 18 -9.87 7.65 -1.22
N LEU A 19 -10.36 6.77 -2.12
CA LEU A 19 -10.81 5.42 -1.78
C LEU A 19 -9.65 4.50 -1.36
N LEU A 20 -8.40 4.94 -1.53
CA LEU A 20 -7.23 4.24 -1.00
C LEU A 20 -7.03 4.49 0.50
N MET A 21 -7.70 5.48 1.10
CA MET A 21 -7.50 5.80 2.52
C MET A 21 -7.85 4.64 3.46
N PRO A 22 -8.98 3.93 3.32
CA PRO A 22 -9.28 2.76 4.15
C PRO A 22 -8.23 1.65 3.98
N VAL A 23 -7.71 1.46 2.76
CA VAL A 23 -6.65 0.49 2.46
C VAL A 23 -5.37 0.84 3.21
N ILE A 24 -4.98 2.12 3.22
CA ILE A 24 -3.81 2.64 3.94
C ILE A 24 -3.98 2.47 5.46
N GLN A 25 -5.17 2.76 6.00
CA GLN A 25 -5.46 2.61 7.43
C GLN A 25 -5.38 1.14 7.90
N ARG A 26 -5.77 0.17 7.05
CA ARG A 26 -5.64 -1.27 7.36
C ARG A 26 -4.20 -1.73 7.57
N PHE A 27 -3.23 -1.02 6.98
CA PHE A 27 -1.81 -1.25 7.27
C PHE A 27 -1.37 -0.72 8.63
N GLY A 28 -2.26 -0.11 9.40
CA GLY A 28 -1.94 0.52 10.69
C GLY A 28 -1.24 1.87 10.52
N ILE A 29 -1.34 2.50 9.36
CA ILE A 29 -0.76 3.82 9.11
C ILE A 29 -1.78 4.90 9.54
N PRO A 30 -1.52 5.65 10.63
CA PRO A 30 -2.36 6.76 11.04
C PRO A 30 -2.20 7.95 10.09
N LEU A 31 -3.19 8.84 10.07
CA LEU A 31 -3.13 10.11 9.32
C LEU A 31 -1.94 10.99 9.78
N GLY A 32 -1.56 11.94 8.94
CA GLY A 32 -0.46 12.88 9.23
C GLY A 32 0.90 12.42 8.69
N PHE A 33 0.93 11.95 7.44
CA PHE A 33 2.17 11.51 6.78
C PHE A 33 3.05 12.68 6.28
N GLY A 34 2.51 13.91 6.20
CA GLY A 34 3.22 15.09 5.71
C GLY A 34 3.83 14.87 4.32
N GLU A 35 5.07 15.33 4.15
CA GLU A 35 5.83 15.21 2.89
C GLU A 35 6.56 13.87 2.73
N ASN A 36 6.30 12.89 3.60
CA ASN A 36 7.00 11.61 3.57
C ASN A 36 6.59 10.77 2.35
N THR A 37 7.59 10.11 1.76
CA THR A 37 7.38 9.16 0.67
C THR A 37 6.74 7.86 1.16
N VAL A 38 6.15 7.10 0.24
CA VAL A 38 5.62 5.76 0.54
C VAL A 38 6.66 4.89 1.23
N ALA A 39 7.91 4.88 0.75
CA ALA A 39 9.01 4.14 1.37
C ALA A 39 9.30 4.59 2.80
N ALA A 40 9.35 5.90 3.04
CA ALA A 40 9.62 6.45 4.38
C ALA A 40 8.51 6.10 5.38
N VAL A 41 7.25 6.19 4.95
CA VAL A 41 6.09 5.84 5.77
C VAL A 41 6.08 4.34 6.07
N CYS A 42 6.21 3.48 5.06
CA CYS A 42 6.23 2.03 5.26
C CYS A 42 7.38 1.62 6.20
N LYS A 43 8.57 2.19 6.03
CA LYS A 43 9.72 1.96 6.93
C LYS A 43 9.40 2.37 8.37
N LYS A 44 8.77 3.52 8.57
CA LYS A 44 8.38 4.03 9.90
C LYS A 44 7.43 3.06 10.63
N PHE A 45 6.49 2.47 9.89
CA PHE A 45 5.48 1.55 10.44
C PHE A 45 5.85 0.07 10.28
N ARG A 46 7.09 -0.24 9.87
CA ARG A 46 7.61 -1.61 9.67
C ARG A 46 6.76 -2.44 8.70
N ILE A 47 6.30 -1.81 7.63
CA ILE A 47 5.54 -2.42 6.53
C ILE A 47 6.50 -2.74 5.40
N GLU A 48 6.35 -3.93 4.81
CA GLU A 48 7.08 -4.31 3.60
C GLU A 48 6.57 -3.47 2.42
N VAL A 49 7.46 -2.68 1.81
CA VAL A 49 7.13 -1.65 0.83
C VAL A 49 6.57 -2.28 -0.45
N ASP A 50 7.14 -3.41 -0.89
CA ASP A 50 6.69 -4.07 -2.10
C ASP A 50 5.27 -4.65 -1.95
N PHE A 51 4.95 -5.18 -0.78
CA PHE A 51 3.63 -5.66 -0.42
C PHE A 51 2.61 -4.52 -0.36
N PHE A 52 2.93 -3.42 0.32
CA PHE A 52 2.07 -2.23 0.34
C PHE A 52 1.78 -1.72 -1.07
N LEU A 53 2.81 -1.59 -1.90
CA LEU A 53 2.67 -1.14 -3.29
C LEU A 53 1.86 -2.11 -4.14
N ALA A 54 2.00 -3.43 -3.93
CA ALA A 54 1.20 -4.42 -4.63
C ALA A 54 -0.29 -4.24 -4.30
N ILE A 55 -0.63 -4.17 -3.01
CA ILE A 55 -2.01 -4.00 -2.57
C ILE A 55 -2.59 -2.67 -3.07
N ILE A 56 -1.89 -1.57 -2.85
CA ILE A 56 -2.37 -0.23 -3.24
C ILE A 56 -2.53 -0.10 -4.76
N ASN A 57 -1.64 -0.69 -5.56
CA ASN A 57 -1.81 -0.68 -7.01
C ASN A 57 -2.97 -1.57 -7.49
N VAL A 58 -3.29 -2.66 -6.81
CA VAL A 58 -4.50 -3.47 -7.10
C VAL A 58 -5.77 -2.63 -6.89
N PHE A 59 -5.86 -1.89 -5.77
CA PHE A 59 -7.01 -1.03 -5.50
C PHE A 59 -7.06 0.24 -6.36
N SER A 60 -5.93 0.66 -6.93
CA SER A 60 -5.81 1.89 -7.73
C SER A 60 -5.98 1.65 -9.24
N ASN A 61 -5.75 0.42 -9.70
CA ASN A 61 -5.80 0.05 -11.12
C ASN A 61 -6.40 -1.35 -11.29
N GLU A 62 -7.62 -1.43 -11.83
CA GLU A 62 -8.33 -2.69 -12.08
C GLU A 62 -7.59 -3.65 -13.02
N HIS A 63 -6.68 -3.13 -13.86
CA HIS A 63 -5.85 -3.93 -14.76
C HIS A 63 -4.51 -4.34 -14.15
N TYR A 64 -4.21 -3.94 -12.92
CA TYR A 64 -2.99 -4.34 -12.24
C TYR A 64 -3.19 -5.64 -11.47
N PHE A 65 -2.49 -6.69 -11.89
CA PHE A 65 -2.41 -7.94 -11.16
C PHE A 65 -0.94 -8.26 -10.79
N PRO A 66 -0.58 -8.29 -9.49
CA PRO A 66 0.79 -8.48 -9.03
C PRO A 66 1.25 -9.95 -9.06
N GLU A 67 1.03 -10.67 -10.15
CA GLU A 67 1.22 -12.13 -10.26
C GLU A 67 2.58 -12.61 -9.75
N LYS A 68 3.68 -12.04 -10.26
CA LYS A 68 5.04 -12.41 -9.87
C LYS A 68 5.39 -12.01 -8.44
N LYS A 69 4.79 -10.93 -7.92
CA LYS A 69 5.05 -10.44 -6.55
C LYS A 69 4.29 -11.27 -5.52
N LEU A 70 3.06 -11.68 -5.83
CA LEU A 70 2.25 -12.54 -4.96
C LEU A 70 2.95 -13.85 -4.63
N GLN A 71 3.64 -14.46 -5.60
CA GLN A 71 4.42 -15.68 -5.39
C GLN A 71 5.64 -15.49 -4.47
N ALA A 72 6.14 -14.26 -4.34
CA ALA A 72 7.29 -13.94 -3.51
C ALA A 72 6.92 -13.53 -2.07
N PHE A 73 5.67 -13.15 -1.83
CA PHE A 73 5.23 -12.76 -0.50
C PHE A 73 5.00 -13.97 0.40
N ASN A 74 5.40 -13.84 1.67
CA ASN A 74 5.04 -14.81 2.69
C ASN A 74 3.51 -14.86 2.85
N VAL A 75 2.94 -16.06 2.76
CA VAL A 75 1.49 -16.30 2.90
C VAL A 75 0.93 -15.73 4.19
N LEU A 76 1.68 -15.80 5.30
CA LEU A 76 1.25 -15.22 6.58
C LEU A 76 1.05 -13.71 6.50
N MET A 77 1.87 -12.98 5.73
CA MET A 77 1.66 -11.53 5.53
C MET A 77 0.36 -11.24 4.77
N ILE A 78 -0.01 -12.11 3.83
CA ILE A 78 -1.26 -11.98 3.09
C ILE A 78 -2.44 -12.26 4.02
N VAL A 79 -2.37 -13.33 4.81
CA VAL A 79 -3.41 -13.69 5.79
C VAL A 79 -3.58 -12.58 6.83
N ASP A 80 -2.50 -12.10 7.45
CA ASP A 80 -2.52 -10.99 8.42
C ASP A 80 -3.18 -9.72 7.86
N TYR A 81 -2.99 -9.45 6.57
CA TYR A 81 -3.62 -8.31 5.92
C TYR A 81 -5.12 -8.54 5.71
N LEU A 82 -5.51 -9.74 5.26
CA LEU A 82 -6.91 -10.11 5.03
C LEU A 82 -7.72 -10.15 6.33
N GLU A 83 -7.15 -10.61 7.45
CA GLU A 83 -7.82 -10.60 8.75
C GLU A 83 -8.21 -9.19 9.22
N LYS A 84 -7.49 -8.16 8.76
CA LYS A 84 -7.78 -6.74 9.04
C LYS A 84 -8.84 -6.14 8.11
N THR A 85 -9.51 -6.94 7.29
CA THR A 85 -10.55 -6.47 6.35
C THR A 85 -11.98 -6.55 6.87
N HIS A 86 -12.17 -6.90 8.15
CA HIS A 86 -13.46 -6.93 8.84
C HIS A 86 -13.79 -5.62 9.57
#